data_AF-A0A662USA4-F1
#
_entry.id   AF-A0A662USA4-F1
#
_cell.length_a   1.000
_cell.length_b   1.000
_cell.length_c   1.000
_cell.angle_alpha   90.00
_cell.angle_beta   90.00
_cell.angle_gamma   90.00
#
_symmetry.space_group_name_H-M   'P 1'
#
loop_
_entity.id
_entity.type
_entity.pdbx_description
1 polymer ?
#
loop_
_entity_poly.entity_id
_entity_poly.type
_entity_poly.pdbx_seq_one_letter_code
_entity_poly.pdbx_strand_id
1 'polypeptide(L)'
;MRMSIDEFKKRFPHLAKEILEGENSKISLRIERHHLLPDPWRGYTPGVSDYLRRCKSVSEALEVISYLEKRGEISEEEAKEYREIIENKGLSFFGPPKEDDYYYKKAYEYWRKLARRKVGEGRKLSGP
;
A
#
# COMPACT_ATOMS: atom_id res chain seq x y z
N MET A 1 2.65 7.27 -20.98
CA MET A 1 3.71 8.18 -21.45
C MET A 1 4.49 7.48 -22.56
N ARG A 2 4.55 8.07 -23.76
CA ARG A 2 5.40 7.61 -24.87
C ARG A 2 6.44 8.70 -25.12
N MET A 3 7.70 8.34 -25.28
CA MET A 3 8.83 9.26 -25.43
C MET A 3 9.75 8.75 -26.54
N SER A 4 10.39 9.66 -27.29
CA SER A 4 11.36 9.27 -28.34
C SER A 4 12.70 8.85 -27.72
N ILE A 5 13.49 8.07 -28.45
CA ILE A 5 14.81 7.59 -27.99
C ILE A 5 15.75 8.77 -27.77
N ASP A 6 15.68 9.81 -28.61
CA ASP A 6 16.50 11.01 -28.47
C ASP A 6 16.12 11.82 -27.22
N GLU A 7 14.83 11.92 -26.93
CA GLU A 7 14.35 12.58 -25.70
C GLU A 7 14.75 11.79 -24.45
N PHE A 8 14.73 10.45 -24.52
CA PHE A 8 15.25 9.57 -23.45
C PHE A 8 16.74 9.78 -23.21
N LYS A 9 17.56 9.79 -24.27
CA LYS A 9 19.01 10.02 -24.18
C LYS A 9 19.33 11.40 -23.59
N LYS A 10 18.57 12.43 -23.95
CA LYS A 10 18.77 13.78 -23.42
C LYS A 10 18.39 13.89 -21.94
N ARG A 11 17.29 13.26 -21.54
CA ARG A 11 16.80 13.31 -20.14
C ARG A 11 17.56 12.39 -19.20
N PHE A 12 18.03 11.24 -19.68
CA PHE A 12 18.69 10.21 -18.88
C PHE A 12 19.97 9.69 -19.55
N PRO A 13 20.98 10.55 -19.76
CA PRO A 13 22.15 10.22 -20.58
C PRO A 13 22.96 9.02 -20.06
N HIS A 14 23.15 8.92 -18.74
CA HIS A 14 23.90 7.81 -18.13
C HIS A 14 23.13 6.48 -18.21
N LEU A 15 21.82 6.50 -17.95
CA LEU A 15 20.97 5.31 -18.05
C LEU A 15 20.83 4.85 -19.51
N ALA A 16 20.73 5.79 -20.44
CA ALA A 16 20.71 5.48 -21.86
C ALA A 16 22.02 4.83 -22.31
N LYS A 17 23.16 5.31 -21.83
CA LYS A 17 24.47 4.69 -22.08
C LYS A 17 24.53 3.26 -21.51
N GLU A 18 24.06 3.05 -20.28
CA GLU A 18 24.04 1.72 -19.67
C GLU A 18 23.16 0.71 -20.41
N ILE A 19 21.96 1.14 -20.84
CA ILE A 19 20.96 0.25 -21.46
C ILE A 19 21.23 0.05 -22.97
N LEU A 20 21.66 1.09 -23.69
CA LEU A 20 21.82 1.07 -25.14
C LEU A 20 23.25 0.76 -25.59
N GLU A 21 24.26 1.11 -24.80
CA GLU A 21 25.69 1.00 -25.19
C GLU A 21 26.49 0.02 -24.32
N GLY A 22 25.98 -0.40 -23.16
CA GLY A 22 26.68 -1.28 -22.23
C GLY A 22 26.64 -2.76 -22.61
N GLU A 23 27.79 -3.43 -22.59
CA GLU A 23 27.93 -4.90 -22.74
C GLU A 23 27.23 -5.71 -21.63
N ASN A 24 26.75 -5.06 -20.57
CA ASN A 24 25.98 -5.65 -19.48
C ASN A 24 24.47 -5.80 -19.81
N SER A 25 24.16 -6.08 -21.07
CA SER A 25 22.80 -6.26 -21.62
C SER A 25 22.04 -7.48 -21.07
N LYS A 26 22.59 -8.17 -20.06
CA LYS A 26 21.89 -9.21 -19.31
C LYS A 26 21.62 -8.77 -17.89
N ILE A 27 20.84 -7.71 -17.71
CA ILE A 27 20.01 -7.63 -16.51
C ILE A 27 18.98 -8.75 -16.63
N SER A 28 19.34 -9.95 -16.16
CA SER A 28 18.37 -11.01 -15.94
C SER A 28 17.54 -10.60 -14.73
N LEU A 29 16.52 -9.78 -14.96
CA LEU A 29 15.44 -9.59 -14.02
C LEU A 29 14.74 -10.94 -13.87
N ARG A 30 15.20 -11.74 -12.91
CA ARG A 30 14.44 -12.88 -12.42
C ARG A 30 13.30 -12.30 -11.61
N ILE A 31 12.28 -11.82 -12.32
CA ILE A 31 10.97 -11.55 -11.75
C ILE A 31 10.43 -12.93 -11.42
N GLU A 32 10.81 -13.44 -10.24
CA GLU A 32 10.07 -14.53 -9.63
C GLU A 32 8.63 -14.07 -9.64
N ARG A 33 7.80 -14.76 -10.42
CA ARG A 33 6.39 -14.43 -10.58
C ARG A 33 5.69 -14.75 -9.26
N HIS A 34 5.92 -13.95 -8.23
CA HIS A 34 5.02 -13.80 -7.09
C HIS A 34 3.61 -13.40 -7.57
N HIS A 35 3.46 -13.01 -8.85
CA HIS A 35 2.21 -12.85 -9.59
C HIS A 35 1.20 -14.01 -9.54
N LEU A 36 1.50 -15.17 -8.96
CA LEU A 36 0.48 -16.20 -8.73
C LEU A 36 -0.38 -15.95 -7.48
N LEU A 37 0.08 -15.11 -6.55
CA LEU A 37 -0.69 -14.78 -5.38
C LEU A 37 -1.38 -13.42 -5.59
N PRO A 38 -2.73 -13.39 -5.58
CA PRO A 38 -3.44 -12.13 -5.70
C PRO A 38 -3.02 -11.19 -4.57
N ASP A 39 -2.79 -9.92 -4.91
CA ASP A 39 -2.52 -8.88 -3.93
C ASP A 39 -3.85 -8.37 -3.37
N PRO A 40 -4.14 -8.57 -2.08
CA PRO A 40 -5.40 -8.12 -1.48
C PRO A 40 -5.52 -6.60 -1.39
N TRP A 41 -4.43 -5.85 -1.58
CA TRP A 41 -4.41 -4.39 -1.50
C TRP A 41 -4.36 -3.71 -2.86
N ARG A 42 -4.49 -4.48 -3.97
CA ARG A 42 -4.47 -3.91 -5.31
C ARG A 42 -5.57 -2.85 -5.47
N GLY A 43 -5.15 -1.60 -5.70
CA GLY A 43 -6.05 -0.46 -5.88
C GLY A 43 -6.59 0.13 -4.56
N TYR A 44 -6.16 -0.36 -3.40
CA TYR A 44 -6.53 0.20 -2.12
C TYR A 44 -5.67 1.43 -1.80
N THR A 45 -6.32 2.53 -1.44
CA THR A 45 -5.66 3.75 -0.94
C THR A 45 -6.11 3.98 0.49
N PRO A 46 -5.18 4.11 1.46
CA PRO A 46 -5.54 4.41 2.84
C PRO A 46 -6.32 5.73 2.94
N GLY A 47 -7.39 5.74 3.73
CA GLY A 47 -8.18 6.92 4.01
C GLY A 47 -7.87 7.55 5.37
N VAL A 48 -8.61 8.61 5.72
CA VAL A 48 -8.46 9.35 7.00
C VAL A 48 -8.45 8.41 8.21
N SER A 49 -9.43 7.51 8.30
CA SER A 49 -9.53 6.53 9.39
C SER A 49 -8.28 5.65 9.50
N ASP A 50 -7.63 5.31 8.39
CA ASP A 50 -6.40 4.50 8.43
C ASP A 50 -5.22 5.26 9.03
N TYR A 51 -5.15 6.56 8.80
CA TYR A 51 -4.14 7.43 9.41
C TYR A 51 -4.44 7.63 10.89
N LEU A 52 -5.71 7.88 11.27
CA LEU A 52 -6.11 8.04 12.67
C LEU A 52 -5.84 6.79 13.50
N ARG A 53 -6.02 5.60 12.95
CA ARG A 53 -5.73 4.34 13.64
C ARG A 53 -4.24 4.06 13.85
N ARG A 54 -3.34 4.86 13.24
CA ARG A 54 -1.90 4.81 13.51
C ARG A 54 -1.46 5.78 14.61
N CYS A 55 -2.31 6.76 14.93
CA CYS A 55 -2.01 7.73 15.96
C CYS A 55 -2.00 7.06 17.34
N LYS A 56 -1.02 7.45 18.17
CA LYS A 56 -0.86 6.97 19.55
C LYS A 56 -1.51 7.90 20.56
N SER A 57 -1.89 9.11 20.14
CA SER A 57 -2.50 10.12 21.00
C SER A 57 -3.54 10.96 20.27
N VAL A 58 -4.45 11.57 21.03
CA VAL A 58 -5.44 12.52 20.50
C VAL A 58 -4.75 13.71 19.82
N SER A 59 -3.66 14.23 20.40
CA SER A 59 -2.89 15.35 19.81
C SER A 59 -2.41 15.02 18.40
N GLU A 60 -1.79 13.85 18.22
CA GLU A 60 -1.29 13.39 16.93
C GLU A 60 -2.43 13.26 15.90
N ALA A 61 -3.59 12.75 16.33
CA ALA A 61 -4.76 12.65 15.47
C ALA A 61 -5.29 14.02 15.02
N LEU A 62 -5.33 15.01 15.92
CA LEU A 62 -5.74 16.38 15.58
C LEU A 62 -4.76 17.06 14.61
N GLU A 63 -3.46 16.77 14.75
CA GLU A 63 -2.44 17.22 13.79
C GLU A 63 -2.65 16.61 12.41
N VAL A 64 -2.93 15.30 12.35
CA VAL A 64 -3.24 14.60 11.09
C VAL A 64 -4.47 15.21 10.42
N ILE A 65 -5.57 15.42 11.15
CA ILE A 65 -6.77 16.06 10.60
C ILE A 65 -6.46 17.45 10.05
N SER A 66 -5.74 18.26 10.81
CA SER A 66 -5.36 19.62 10.38
C SER A 66 -4.45 19.62 9.16
N TYR A 67 -3.58 18.62 9.02
CA TYR A 67 -2.73 18.44 7.86
C TYR A 67 -3.53 18.09 6.60
N LEU A 68 -4.49 17.16 6.72
CA LEU A 68 -5.34 16.73 5.60
C LEU A 68 -6.27 17.86 5.14
N GLU A 69 -6.86 18.62 6.07
CA GLU A 69 -7.68 19.80 5.79
C GLU A 69 -6.87 20.88 5.05
N LYS A 70 -5.67 21.22 5.54
CA LYS A 70 -4.79 22.20 4.88
C LYS A 70 -4.40 21.81 3.45
N ARG A 71 -4.35 20.51 3.14
CA ARG A 71 -4.06 20.00 1.80
C ARG A 71 -5.29 19.88 0.91
N GLY A 72 -6.49 20.12 1.46
CA GLY A 72 -7.75 19.91 0.75
C GLY A 72 -8.06 18.43 0.49
N GLU A 73 -7.47 17.51 1.28
CA GLU A 73 -7.80 16.09 1.22
C GLU A 73 -9.12 15.76 1.93
N ILE A 74 -9.54 16.64 2.85
CA ILE A 74 -10.86 16.66 3.50
C ILE A 74 -11.38 18.10 3.57
N SER A 75 -12.70 18.27 3.62
CA SER A 75 -13.33 19.58 3.81
C SER A 75 -13.21 20.06 5.26
N GLU A 76 -13.52 21.34 5.49
CA GLU A 76 -13.58 21.92 6.84
C GLU A 76 -14.67 21.25 7.69
N GLU A 77 -15.82 20.93 7.08
CA GLU A 77 -16.92 20.22 7.74
C GLU A 77 -16.51 18.80 8.13
N GLU A 78 -15.85 18.06 7.23
CA GLU A 78 -15.33 16.72 7.52
C GLU A 78 -14.28 16.76 8.63
N ALA A 79 -13.36 17.73 8.58
CA ALA A 79 -12.35 17.91 9.61
C ALA A 79 -12.97 18.21 10.98
N LYS A 80 -14.01 19.05 11.03
CA LYS A 80 -14.78 19.32 12.25
C LYS A 80 -15.44 18.06 12.80
N GLU A 81 -16.10 17.27 11.96
CA GLU A 81 -16.72 16.01 12.38
C GLU A 81 -15.69 15.04 12.98
N TYR A 82 -14.52 14.90 12.35
CA TYR A 82 -13.46 14.05 12.89
C TYR A 82 -12.95 14.52 14.25
N ARG A 83 -12.78 15.84 14.45
CA ARG A 83 -12.39 16.42 15.74
C ARG A 83 -13.41 16.08 16.83
N GLU A 84 -14.69 16.30 16.56
CA GLU A 84 -15.78 15.98 17.50
C GLU A 84 -15.82 14.48 17.84
N ILE A 85 -15.60 13.60 16.86
CA ILE A 85 -15.53 12.15 17.11
C ILE A 85 -14.34 11.81 18.01
N ILE A 86 -13.16 12.37 17.74
CA ILE A 86 -11.95 12.12 18.53
C ILE A 86 -12.14 12.59 19.98
N GLU A 87 -12.72 13.77 20.18
CA GLU A 87 -12.97 14.34 21.52
C GLU A 87 -13.99 13.53 22.31
N ASN A 88 -15.10 13.13 21.68
CA ASN A 88 -16.21 12.47 22.39
C ASN A 88 -16.04 10.95 22.53
N LYS A 89 -15.42 10.29 21.54
CA LYS A 89 -15.36 8.82 21.46
C LYS A 89 -13.94 8.27 21.51
N GLY A 90 -12.93 9.12 21.35
CA GLY A 90 -11.53 8.72 21.30
C GLY A 90 -11.14 8.00 20.00
N LEU A 91 -9.85 7.64 19.91
CA LEU A 91 -9.27 7.02 18.71
C LEU A 91 -9.80 5.61 18.43
N SER A 92 -10.23 4.88 19.47
CA SER A 92 -10.75 3.52 19.34
C SER A 92 -12.04 3.44 18.52
N PHE A 93 -12.76 4.57 18.37
CA PHE A 93 -13.94 4.66 17.51
C PHE A 93 -13.64 4.27 16.05
N PHE A 94 -12.44 4.60 15.56
CA PHE A 94 -12.02 4.28 14.19
C PHE A 94 -11.63 2.80 14.04
N GLY A 95 -11.57 2.05 15.14
CA GLY A 95 -11.23 0.64 15.18
C GLY A 95 -9.90 0.38 15.90
N PRO A 96 -9.46 -0.89 15.97
CA PRO A 96 -8.24 -1.25 16.66
C PRO A 96 -7.02 -0.59 15.99
N PRO A 97 -5.98 -0.24 16.77
CA PRO A 97 -4.77 0.38 16.24
C PRO A 97 -4.15 -0.43 15.09
N LYS A 98 -3.65 0.28 14.09
CA LYS A 98 -2.86 -0.32 13.01
C LYS A 98 -1.38 -0.25 13.39
N GLU A 99 -0.84 -1.39 13.78
CA GLU A 99 0.58 -1.55 14.07
C GLU A 99 1.46 -1.32 12.83
N ASP A 100 2.76 -1.24 13.08
CA ASP A 100 3.76 -1.29 12.02
C ASP A 100 3.57 -2.55 11.17
N ASP A 101 3.79 -2.37 9.86
CA ASP A 101 3.60 -3.37 8.82
C ASP A 101 2.16 -3.94 8.72
N TYR A 102 1.15 -3.26 9.26
CA TYR A 102 -0.24 -3.75 9.26
C TYR A 102 -0.69 -4.35 7.93
N TYR A 103 -0.54 -3.60 6.83
CA TYR A 103 -0.97 -4.04 5.50
C TYR A 103 -0.18 -5.27 5.02
N TYR A 104 1.12 -5.30 5.29
CA TYR A 104 1.99 -6.42 4.94
C TYR A 104 1.62 -7.68 5.73
N LYS A 105 1.44 -7.57 7.06
CA LYS A 105 0.98 -8.67 7.92
C LYS A 105 -0.35 -9.25 7.41
N LYS A 106 -1.29 -8.39 7.02
CA LYS A 106 -2.59 -8.80 6.47
C LYS A 106 -2.50 -9.43 5.08
N ALA A 107 -1.64 -8.94 4.21
CA ALA A 107 -1.36 -9.57 2.92
C ALA A 107 -0.77 -10.98 3.12
N TYR A 108 0.17 -11.10 4.06
CA TYR A 108 0.79 -12.37 4.41
C TYR A 108 -0.23 -13.37 4.99
N GLU A 109 -1.11 -12.94 5.90
CA GLU A 109 -2.22 -13.77 6.40
C GLU A 109 -3.13 -14.25 5.25
N TYR A 110 -3.47 -13.36 4.32
CA TYR A 110 -4.29 -13.68 3.15
C TYR A 110 -3.63 -14.76 2.27
N TRP A 111 -2.34 -14.59 1.95
CA TRP A 111 -1.58 -15.58 1.18
C TRP A 111 -1.46 -16.93 1.90
N ARG A 112 -1.23 -16.93 3.22
CA ARG A 112 -1.22 -18.17 4.02
C ARG A 112 -2.56 -18.90 3.97
N LYS A 113 -3.68 -18.18 4.03
CA LYS A 113 -5.02 -18.77 3.92
C LYS A 113 -5.26 -19.38 2.54
N LEU A 114 -4.86 -18.69 1.47
CA LEU A 114 -4.94 -19.21 0.10
C LEU A 114 -4.11 -20.48 -0.09
N ALA A 115 -2.88 -20.51 0.42
CA ALA A 115 -2.03 -21.69 0.34
C ALA A 115 -2.66 -22.90 1.05
N ARG A 116 -3.24 -22.69 2.25
CA ARG A 116 -3.94 -23.76 3.00
C ARG A 116 -5.15 -24.32 2.25
N ARG A 117 -5.94 -23.47 1.59
CA ARG A 117 -7.11 -23.90 0.79
C ARG A 117 -6.70 -24.81 -0.37
N LYS A 118 -5.68 -24.41 -1.14
CA LYS A 118 -5.16 -25.22 -2.26
C LYS A 118 -4.67 -26.60 -1.83
N VAL A 119 -4.01 -26.70 -0.67
CA VAL A 119 -3.57 -27.99 -0.10
C VAL A 119 -4.75 -28.86 0.35
N GLY A 120 -5.81 -28.26 0.91
CA GLY A 120 -7.03 -28.97 1.31
C GLY A 120 -7.84 -29.50 0.12
N GLU A 121 -7.95 -28.74 -0.96
CA GLU A 121 -8.62 -29.15 -2.21
C GLU A 121 -7.84 -30.24 -2.95
N GLY A 122 -6.51 -30.13 -2.99
CA GLY A 122 -5.65 -31.17 -3.58
C GLY A 122 -5.77 -32.52 -2.87
N ARG A 123 -5.94 -32.53 -1.53
CA ARG A 123 -6.19 -33.76 -0.76
C ARG A 123 -7.58 -34.34 -0.94
N LYS A 124 -8.60 -33.53 -1.27
CA LYS A 124 -9.96 -34.03 -1.57
C LYS A 124 -10.07 -34.67 -2.96
N LEU A 125 -9.24 -34.25 -3.91
CA LEU A 125 -9.18 -34.82 -5.28
C LEU A 125 -8.28 -36.07 -5.40
N SER A 126 -7.61 -36.45 -4.31
CA SER A 126 -6.70 -37.61 -4.23
C SER A 126 -7.08 -38.58 -3.10
N GLY A 127 -8.34 -38.53 -2.64
CA GLY A 127 -8.91 -39.57 -1.79
C GLY A 127 -9.29 -40.80 -2.63
N PRO A 128 -9.14 -42.03 -2.09
CA PRO A 128 -9.37 -43.29 -2.80
C PRO A 128 -10.82 -43.50 -3.25
#